data_AF-A0A3C0G747-F1
#
_entry.id   AF-A0A3C0G747-F1
#
_cell.length_a   1.000
_cell.length_b   1.000
_cell.length_c   1.000
_cell.angle_alpha   90.00
_cell.angle_beta   90.00
_cell.angle_gamma   90.00
#
_symmetry.space_group_name_H-M   'P 1'
#
loop_
_entity.id
_entity.type
_entity.pdbx_description
1 polymer ?
#
loop_
_entity_poly.entity_id
_entity_poly.type
_entity_poly.pdbx_seq_one_letter_code
_entity_poly.pdbx_strand_id
1 'polypeptide(L)'
;VKPQEKINNGKINIVTHHWSNNRMKGFDVYEQIDQFLKNNNDYTFTYIGRELGTFKNTNVVKPLFGEALGFELGRYDVYVSASRFDPGPNHILESIACNLPTYVHKEGGGCIEFAGKKHTYLNFNDLMEKIKSPECNVTTKPIKSWEECVIELAKVL
;
A
#
# COMPACT_ATOMS: atom_id res chain seq x y z
N VAL A 1 -8.14 3.32 -13.82
CA VAL A 1 -6.92 4.03 -14.29
C VAL A 1 -6.19 3.09 -15.25
N LYS A 2 -5.73 3.56 -16.42
CA LYS A 2 -4.92 2.71 -17.31
C LYS A 2 -3.61 2.33 -16.58
N PRO A 3 -3.07 1.11 -16.74
CA PRO A 3 -1.78 0.76 -16.15
C PRO A 3 -0.74 1.79 -16.59
N GLN A 4 -0.07 2.41 -15.63
CA GLN A 4 1.01 3.36 -15.93
C GLN A 4 2.30 2.60 -16.22
N GLU A 5 3.21 3.25 -16.93
CA GLU A 5 4.55 2.71 -17.10
C GLU A 5 5.23 2.57 -15.74
N LYS A 6 5.68 1.36 -15.43
CA LYS A 6 6.39 1.05 -14.18
C LYS A 6 7.77 1.69 -14.19
N ILE A 7 8.27 2.05 -13.00
CA ILE A 7 9.64 2.54 -12.84
C ILE A 7 10.62 1.43 -13.24
N ASN A 8 11.36 1.63 -14.33
CA ASN A 8 12.30 0.64 -14.84
C ASN A 8 13.75 0.98 -14.41
N ASN A 9 14.06 0.71 -13.15
CA ASN A 9 15.39 0.95 -12.55
C ASN A 9 16.12 -0.33 -12.11
N GLY A 10 15.58 -1.51 -12.46
CA GLY A 10 16.12 -2.80 -12.05
C GLY A 10 15.93 -3.15 -10.56
N LYS A 11 15.08 -2.40 -9.84
CA LYS A 11 14.78 -2.58 -8.41
C LYS A 11 13.31 -2.87 -8.21
N ILE A 12 12.95 -3.38 -7.04
CA ILE A 12 11.57 -3.48 -6.58
C ILE A 12 11.17 -2.13 -5.95
N ASN A 13 10.22 -1.43 -6.57
CA ASN A 13 9.76 -0.12 -6.14
C ASN A 13 8.52 -0.25 -5.24
N ILE A 14 8.71 -0.04 -3.95
CA ILE A 14 7.68 -0.13 -2.91
C ILE A 14 7.04 1.25 -2.71
N VAL A 15 5.72 1.31 -2.55
CA VAL A 15 5.01 2.56 -2.23
C VAL A 15 3.99 2.39 -1.12
N THR A 16 3.72 3.49 -0.40
CA THR A 16 2.57 3.64 0.49
C THR A 16 2.03 5.07 0.41
N HIS A 17 0.77 5.29 0.80
CA HIS A 17 0.25 6.65 0.97
C HIS A 17 -0.64 6.82 2.20
N HIS A 18 -0.49 7.98 2.85
CA HIS A 18 -1.30 8.37 4.02
C HIS A 18 -1.51 9.88 4.12
N TRP A 19 -2.74 10.31 4.36
CA TRP A 19 -3.06 11.72 4.63
C TRP A 19 -2.94 12.13 6.11
N SER A 20 -2.64 11.18 7.00
CA SER A 20 -2.46 11.43 8.43
C SER A 20 -1.04 11.04 8.85
N ASN A 21 -0.43 11.85 9.73
CA ASN A 21 0.85 11.56 10.36
C ASN A 21 0.69 10.78 11.68
N ASN A 22 -0.47 10.18 11.94
CA ASN A 22 -0.66 9.32 13.10
C ASN A 22 0.31 8.13 13.02
N ARG A 23 1.11 7.89 14.07
CA ARG A 23 2.06 6.77 14.14
C ARG A 23 1.40 5.41 13.84
N MET A 24 0.12 5.25 14.18
CA MET A 24 -0.69 4.05 13.89
C MET A 24 -0.97 3.79 12.42
N LYS A 25 -0.61 4.71 11.52
CA LYS A 25 -0.55 4.44 10.08
C LYS A 25 0.58 3.49 9.70
N GLY A 26 1.41 3.11 10.66
CA GLY A 26 2.41 2.05 10.53
C GLY A 26 3.82 2.57 10.35
N PHE A 27 4.10 3.76 10.90
CA PHE A 27 5.42 4.38 10.80
C PHE A 27 6.53 3.50 11.39
N ASP A 28 6.23 2.64 12.37
CA ASP A 28 7.16 1.64 12.89
C ASP A 28 7.70 0.71 11.78
N VAL A 29 6.83 0.24 10.88
CA VAL A 29 7.23 -0.61 9.76
C VAL A 29 7.89 0.20 8.65
N TYR A 30 7.40 1.42 8.38
CA TYR A 30 8.01 2.28 7.35
C TYR A 30 9.43 2.71 7.74
N GLU A 31 9.69 2.96 9.02
CA GLU A 31 11.02 3.21 9.58
C GLU A 31 11.92 1.96 9.44
N GLN A 32 11.37 0.75 9.56
CA GLN A 32 12.12 -0.49 9.29
C GLN A 32 12.48 -0.64 7.81
N ILE A 33 11.56 -0.33 6.89
CA ILE A 33 11.85 -0.30 5.44
C ILE A 33 12.95 0.72 5.16
N ASP A 34 12.83 1.94 5.70
CA ASP A 34 13.83 3.00 5.55
C ASP A 34 15.23 2.55 6.01
N GLN A 35 15.34 1.89 7.16
CA GLN A 35 16.62 1.35 7.63
C GLN A 35 17.13 0.19 6.77
N PHE A 36 16.24 -0.67 6.30
CA PHE A 36 16.59 -1.78 5.41
C PHE A 36 17.23 -1.27 4.11
N LEU A 37 16.71 -0.17 3.53
CA LEU A 37 17.25 0.41 2.29
C LEU A 37 18.71 0.85 2.39
N LYS A 38 19.21 1.17 3.59
CA LYS A 38 20.61 1.58 3.80
C LYS A 38 21.63 0.56 3.24
N ASN A 39 21.30 -0.73 3.33
CA ASN A 39 22.19 -1.82 2.95
C ASN A 39 21.65 -2.66 1.78
N ASN A 40 20.50 -2.30 1.20
CA ASN A 40 19.81 -3.10 0.20
C ASN A 40 19.45 -2.25 -1.01
N ASN A 41 20.31 -2.30 -2.03
CA ASN A 41 20.17 -1.48 -3.23
C ASN A 41 19.15 -2.00 -4.24
N ASP A 42 18.64 -3.22 -4.06
CA ASP A 42 17.67 -3.87 -4.95
C ASP A 42 16.23 -3.37 -4.75
N TYR A 43 16.02 -2.43 -3.81
CA TYR A 43 14.71 -1.91 -3.43
C TYR A 43 14.71 -0.38 -3.45
N THR A 44 13.54 0.19 -3.67
CA THR A 44 13.25 1.59 -3.35
C THR A 44 11.98 1.65 -2.52
N PHE A 45 11.83 2.70 -1.72
CA PHE A 45 10.59 2.97 -1.01
C PHE A 45 10.20 4.43 -1.21
N THR A 46 8.94 4.65 -1.57
CA THR A 46 8.33 5.97 -1.63
C THR A 46 7.16 6.07 -0.64
N TYR A 47 7.19 7.12 0.18
CA TYR A 47 6.11 7.49 1.07
C TYR A 47 5.39 8.72 0.50
N ILE A 48 4.13 8.57 0.09
CA ILE A 48 3.32 9.67 -0.44
C ILE A 48 2.40 10.17 0.69
N GLY A 49 2.66 11.34 1.27
CA GLY A 49 1.78 11.84 2.32
C GLY A 49 2.40 12.75 3.36
N ARG A 50 1.71 12.83 4.51
CA ARG A 50 2.17 13.57 5.69
C ARG A 50 3.03 12.66 6.55
N GLU A 51 4.35 12.78 6.44
CA GLU A 51 5.29 11.99 7.22
C GLU A 51 5.62 12.58 8.61
N LEU A 52 6.50 11.91 9.35
CA LEU A 52 7.01 12.35 10.66
C LEU A 52 8.41 13.02 10.58
N GLY A 53 9.04 13.03 9.41
CA GLY A 53 10.42 13.54 9.25
C GLY A 53 11.48 12.58 9.77
N THR A 54 11.15 11.28 9.87
CA THR A 54 12.04 10.26 10.43
C THR A 54 12.82 9.49 9.37
N PHE A 55 12.43 9.60 8.10
CA PHE A 55 13.02 8.85 7.00
C PHE A 55 14.36 9.46 6.51
N LYS A 56 15.31 8.59 6.14
CA LYS A 56 16.64 8.99 5.64
C LYS A 56 16.97 8.43 4.26
N ASN A 57 16.39 7.29 3.92
CA ASN A 57 16.65 6.55 2.67
C ASN A 57 15.37 6.42 1.80
N THR A 58 14.22 6.85 2.32
CA THR A 58 12.92 6.84 1.65
C THR A 58 12.71 8.10 0.83
N ASN A 59 12.15 7.96 -0.36
CA ASN A 59 11.68 9.10 -1.14
C ASN A 59 10.35 9.60 -0.57
N VAL A 60 10.25 10.89 -0.25
CA VAL A 60 9.03 11.47 0.32
C VAL A 60 8.36 12.37 -0.71
N VAL A 61 7.12 12.03 -1.05
CA VAL A 61 6.28 12.81 -1.96
C VAL A 61 5.17 13.48 -1.15
N LYS A 62 4.91 14.76 -1.43
CA LYS A 62 3.81 15.50 -0.79
C LYS A 62 2.46 14.82 -1.07
N PRO A 63 1.44 15.02 -0.21
CA PRO A 63 0.11 14.46 -0.44
C PRO A 63 -0.41 14.69 -1.86
N LEU A 64 -0.85 13.61 -2.51
CA LEU A 64 -1.53 13.62 -3.81
C LEU A 64 -2.99 13.18 -3.64
N PHE A 65 -3.81 13.46 -4.65
CA PHE A 65 -5.25 13.16 -4.65
C PHE A 65 -5.75 12.82 -6.06
N GLY A 66 -6.87 12.12 -6.14
CA GLY A 66 -7.58 11.85 -7.39
C GLY A 66 -6.69 11.22 -8.46
N GLU A 67 -6.79 11.72 -9.69
CA GLU A 67 -6.04 11.19 -10.84
C GLU A 67 -4.53 11.27 -10.66
N ALA A 68 -4.01 12.32 -10.01
CA ALA A 68 -2.58 12.45 -9.77
C ALA A 68 -2.04 11.37 -8.83
N LEU A 69 -2.81 11.01 -7.79
CA LEU A 69 -2.47 9.90 -6.91
C LEU A 69 -2.52 8.57 -7.66
N GLY A 70 -3.59 8.32 -8.43
CA GLY A 70 -3.73 7.09 -9.21
C GLY A 70 -2.63 6.93 -10.26
N PHE A 71 -2.23 8.02 -10.92
CA PHE A 71 -1.11 8.05 -11.84
C PHE A 71 0.20 7.69 -11.13
N GLU A 72 0.48 8.34 -10.00
CA GLU A 72 1.71 8.10 -9.25
C GLU A 72 1.77 6.66 -8.70
N LEU A 73 0.72 6.17 -8.06
CA LEU A 73 0.65 4.78 -7.55
C LEU A 73 0.86 3.75 -8.66
N GLY A 74 0.31 3.98 -9.86
CA GLY A 74 0.42 3.06 -10.98
C GLY A 74 1.86 2.74 -11.42
N ARG A 75 2.84 3.57 -11.05
CA ARG A 75 4.25 3.47 -11.46
C ARG A 75 5.09 2.50 -10.61
N TYR A 76 4.59 2.09 -9.44
CA TYR A 76 5.33 1.26 -8.48
C TYR A 76 5.03 -0.22 -8.63
N ASP A 77 5.85 -1.10 -8.05
CA ASP A 77 5.71 -2.54 -8.22
C ASP A 77 4.82 -3.17 -7.14
N VAL A 78 4.87 -2.62 -5.92
CA VAL A 78 4.17 -3.19 -4.75
C VAL A 78 3.70 -2.10 -3.80
N TYR A 79 2.52 -2.29 -3.23
CA TYR A 79 1.96 -1.43 -2.21
C TYR A 79 2.05 -2.07 -0.83
N VAL A 80 2.47 -1.31 0.19
CA VAL A 80 2.54 -1.77 1.57
C VAL A 80 1.71 -0.86 2.47
N SER A 81 0.76 -1.45 3.20
CA SER A 81 0.06 -0.78 4.30
C SER A 81 0.45 -1.40 5.63
N ALA A 82 1.04 -0.57 6.49
CA ALA A 82 1.33 -0.93 7.87
C ALA A 82 0.30 -0.35 8.86
N SER A 83 -0.80 0.22 8.36
CA SER A 83 -1.87 0.75 9.19
C SER A 83 -2.42 -0.30 10.14
N ARG A 84 -2.73 0.13 11.36
CA ARG A 84 -3.27 -0.70 12.44
C ARG A 84 -4.70 -0.31 12.73
N PHE A 85 -5.56 -1.31 12.91
CA PHE A 85 -6.96 -1.18 13.33
C PHE A 85 -7.76 -0.19 12.45
N ASP A 86 -7.52 -0.19 11.14
CA ASP A 86 -8.16 0.74 10.21
C ASP A 86 -9.52 0.17 9.76
N PRO A 87 -10.67 0.79 10.11
CA PRO A 87 -11.99 0.18 9.90
C PRO A 87 -12.49 0.27 8.46
N GLY A 88 -12.12 1.33 7.72
CA GLY A 88 -12.58 1.58 6.35
C GLY A 88 -11.47 2.15 5.47
N PRO A 89 -10.40 1.38 5.23
CA PRO A 89 -9.16 1.91 4.66
C PRO A 89 -9.23 2.07 3.15
N ASN A 90 -9.70 3.23 2.68
CA ASN A 90 -9.78 3.55 1.25
C ASN A 90 -8.42 3.45 0.53
N HIS A 91 -7.31 3.70 1.23
CA HIS A 91 -5.96 3.60 0.65
C HIS A 91 -5.63 2.19 0.13
N ILE A 92 -6.26 1.15 0.67
CA ILE A 92 -6.15 -0.22 0.19
C ILE A 92 -6.94 -0.42 -1.11
N LEU A 93 -8.15 0.14 -1.19
CA LEU A 93 -8.97 0.06 -2.41
C LEU A 93 -8.30 0.82 -3.55
N GLU A 94 -7.69 1.97 -3.26
CA GLU A 94 -6.95 2.79 -4.22
C GLU A 94 -5.73 2.05 -4.78
N SER A 95 -4.96 1.34 -3.94
CA SER A 95 -3.81 0.56 -4.40
C SER A 95 -4.22 -0.63 -5.27
N ILE A 96 -5.27 -1.36 -4.87
CA ILE A 96 -5.82 -2.48 -5.65
C ILE A 96 -6.39 -1.98 -6.99
N ALA A 97 -7.09 -0.84 -7.01
CA ALA A 97 -7.59 -0.22 -8.24
C ALA A 97 -6.46 0.23 -9.20
N CYS A 98 -5.24 0.42 -8.69
CA CYS A 98 -4.04 0.67 -9.48
C CYS A 98 -3.30 -0.61 -9.88
N ASN A 99 -3.91 -1.79 -9.67
CA ASN A 99 -3.34 -3.12 -9.94
C ASN A 99 -2.00 -3.36 -9.22
N LEU A 100 -1.84 -2.83 -8.01
CA LEU A 100 -0.68 -3.12 -7.18
C LEU A 100 -0.95 -4.36 -6.32
N PRO A 101 -0.05 -5.36 -6.33
CA PRO A 101 0.05 -6.30 -5.22
C PRO A 101 0.14 -5.51 -3.92
N THR A 102 -0.81 -5.73 -3.02
CA THR A 102 -1.03 -4.90 -1.84
C THR A 102 -0.83 -5.77 -0.61
N TYR A 103 0.17 -5.50 0.22
CA TYR A 103 0.40 -6.23 1.47
C TYR A 103 0.00 -5.40 2.70
N VAL A 104 -0.71 -6.02 3.63
CA VAL A 104 -1.29 -5.35 4.81
C VAL A 104 -0.86 -6.02 6.11
N HIS A 105 -0.69 -5.23 7.17
CA HIS A 105 -0.30 -5.78 8.47
C HIS A 105 -1.39 -6.69 9.07
N LYS A 106 -0.99 -7.74 9.82
CA LYS A 106 -1.89 -8.67 10.54
C LYS A 106 -2.86 -8.04 11.54
N GLU A 107 -2.60 -6.81 11.94
CA GLU A 107 -3.46 -6.01 12.84
C GLU A 107 -4.15 -4.88 12.05
N GLY A 108 -4.27 -5.00 10.73
CA GLY A 108 -4.75 -3.92 9.85
C GLY A 108 -6.25 -3.63 9.93
N GLY A 109 -7.02 -4.40 10.71
CA GLY A 109 -8.48 -4.27 10.75
C GLY A 109 -9.09 -4.56 9.38
N GLY A 110 -9.93 -3.63 8.90
CA GLY A 110 -10.56 -3.69 7.57
C GLY A 110 -9.57 -3.79 6.41
N CYS A 111 -8.29 -3.45 6.61
CA CYS A 111 -7.26 -3.64 5.57
C CYS A 111 -7.17 -5.12 5.16
N ILE A 112 -7.33 -6.04 6.11
CA ILE A 112 -7.23 -7.48 5.90
C ILE A 112 -8.42 -7.99 5.08
N GLU A 113 -9.61 -7.40 5.28
CA GLU A 113 -10.82 -7.78 4.55
C GLU A 113 -10.77 -7.38 3.08
N PHE A 114 -10.11 -6.25 2.79
CA PHE A 114 -9.92 -5.75 1.43
C PHE A 114 -8.77 -6.47 0.70
N ALA A 115 -7.59 -6.59 1.32
CA ALA A 115 -6.43 -7.22 0.69
C ALA A 115 -6.51 -8.77 0.69
N GLY A 116 -7.18 -9.36 1.68
CA GLY A 116 -7.30 -10.81 1.85
C GLY A 116 -6.12 -11.46 2.59
N LYS A 117 -6.37 -12.65 3.17
CA LYS A 117 -5.42 -13.34 4.07
C LYS A 117 -4.05 -13.64 3.45
N LYS A 118 -3.98 -13.95 2.15
CA LYS A 118 -2.70 -14.24 1.46
C LYS A 118 -1.78 -13.00 1.40
N HIS A 119 -2.39 -11.82 1.39
CA HIS A 119 -1.76 -10.51 1.35
C HIS A 119 -1.51 -9.92 2.73
N THR A 120 -1.78 -10.67 3.80
CA THR A 120 -1.51 -10.24 5.16
C THR A 120 -0.12 -10.69 5.58
N TYR A 121 0.69 -9.76 6.11
CA TYR A 121 2.02 -10.06 6.66
C TYR A 121 2.03 -9.99 8.20
N LEU A 122 2.85 -10.84 8.82
CA LEU A 122 2.90 -11.06 10.26
C LEU A 122 3.90 -10.15 10.98
N ASN A 123 5.02 -9.85 10.32
CA ASN A 123 6.12 -9.03 10.78
C ASN A 123 6.96 -8.56 9.58
N PHE A 124 8.01 -7.77 9.84
CA PHE A 124 8.86 -7.20 8.79
C PHE A 124 9.56 -8.26 7.91
N ASN A 125 10.05 -9.36 8.50
CA ASN A 125 10.73 -10.39 7.72
C ASN A 125 9.77 -11.09 6.76
N ASP A 126 8.58 -11.45 7.25
CA ASP A 126 7.51 -12.03 6.44
C ASP A 126 7.04 -11.07 5.32
N LEU A 127 6.98 -9.76 5.60
CA LEU A 127 6.71 -8.75 4.58
C LEU A 127 7.77 -8.81 3.45
N MET A 128 9.05 -8.82 3.79
CA MET A 128 10.12 -8.82 2.80
C MET A 128 10.19 -10.14 2.01
N GLU A 129 9.89 -11.28 2.65
CA GLU A 129 9.76 -12.57 1.97
C GLU A 129 8.61 -12.58 0.97
N LYS A 130 7.45 -12.02 1.35
CA LYS A 130 6.30 -11.89 0.46
C LYS A 130 6.58 -10.98 -0.73
N ILE A 131 7.27 -9.85 -0.53
CA ILE A 131 7.65 -8.93 -1.60
C ILE A 131 8.61 -9.60 -2.60
N LYS A 132 9.51 -10.47 -2.13
CA LYS A 132 10.47 -11.20 -2.99
C LYS A 132 9.81 -12.33 -3.79
N SER A 133 8.67 -12.84 -3.34
CA SER A 133 8.06 -14.02 -3.93
C SER A 133 7.53 -13.73 -5.34
N PRO A 134 7.74 -14.64 -6.32
CA PRO A 134 7.13 -14.54 -7.66
C PRO A 134 5.59 -14.62 -7.62
N GLU A 135 5.00 -15.04 -6.50
CA GLU A 135 3.54 -15.05 -6.29
C GLU A 135 2.97 -13.68 -5.88
N CYS A 136 3.68 -12.58 -6.18
CA CYS A 136 3.21 -11.20 -6.04
C CYS A 136 2.08 -10.90 -7.04
N ASN A 137 1.01 -11.69 -7.00
CA ASN A 137 -0.17 -11.56 -7.84
C ASN A 137 -1.02 -10.41 -7.32
N VAL A 138 -1.68 -9.70 -8.23
CA VAL A 138 -2.64 -8.65 -7.87
C VAL A 138 -3.77 -9.27 -7.05
N THR A 139 -4.24 -8.57 -6.01
CA THR A 139 -5.42 -8.97 -5.26
C THR A 139 -6.60 -9.12 -6.23
N THR A 140 -7.14 -10.34 -6.34
CA THR A 140 -8.13 -10.70 -7.37
C THR A 140 -9.59 -10.43 -6.97
N LYS A 141 -9.83 -9.85 -5.78
CA LYS A 141 -11.19 -9.61 -5.32
C LYS A 141 -11.79 -8.44 -6.12
N PRO A 142 -12.89 -8.65 -6.88
CA PRO A 142 -13.53 -7.56 -7.60
C PRO A 142 -14.03 -6.53 -6.60
N ILE A 143 -13.61 -5.28 -6.79
CA ILE A 143 -14.08 -4.14 -5.99
C ILE A 143 -15.40 -3.67 -6.59
N LYS A 144 -16.43 -3.58 -5.75
CA LYS A 144 -17.72 -2.99 -6.13
C LYS A 144 -17.57 -1.48 -6.28
N SER A 145 -18.22 -0.94 -7.29
CA SER A 145 -18.46 0.49 -7.44
C SER A 145 -19.25 1.05 -6.25
N TRP A 146 -19.19 2.37 -6.07
CA TRP A 146 -19.98 3.04 -5.04
C TRP A 146 -21.48 2.85 -5.28
N GLU A 147 -21.91 2.89 -6.54
CA GLU A 147 -23.28 2.68 -6.95
C GLU A 147 -23.78 1.29 -6.52
N GLU A 148 -22.98 0.24 -6.76
CA GLU A 148 -23.31 -1.12 -6.32
C GLU A 148 -23.39 -1.23 -4.79
N CYS A 149 -22.44 -0.63 -4.07
CA CYS A 149 -22.45 -0.61 -2.61
C CYS A 149 -23.70 0.09 -2.05
N VAL A 150 -24.10 1.22 -2.64
CA VAL A 150 -25.30 1.97 -2.23
C VAL A 150 -26.57 1.16 -2.52
N ILE A 151 -26.64 0.50 -3.68
CA ILE A 151 -27.77 -0.38 -4.04
C ILE A 151 -27.91 -1.54 -3.06
N GLU A 152 -26.80 -2.15 -2.63
CA GLU A 152 -26.83 -3.23 -1.63
C GLU A 152 -27.20 -2.75 -0.24
N LEU A 153 -26.66 -1.61 0.19
CA LEU A 153 -27.02 -1.01 1.48
C LEU A 153 -28.52 -0.69 1.54
N ALA A 154 -29.09 -0.15 0.45
CA ALA A 154 -30.51 0.16 0.37
C ALA A 154 -31.43 -1.08 0.46
N LYS A 155 -30.93 -2.30 0.24
CA LYS A 155 -31.71 -3.54 0.39
C LYS A 155 -31.84 -4.02 1.84
N VAL A 156 -30.98 -3.53 2.74
CA VAL A 156 -30.92 -3.95 4.15
C VAL A 156 -31.36 -2.86 5.12
N LEU A 157 -31.77 -1.70 4.59
CA LEU A 157 -32.45 -0.61 5.29
C LEU A 157 -33.96 -0.76 5.15
#